data_AF-A0AAV5TBE0-F1
#
_entry.id   AF-A0AAV5TBE0-F1
#
_cell.length_a   1.000
_cell.length_b   1.000
_cell.length_c   1.000
_cell.angle_alpha   90.00
_cell.angle_beta   90.00
_cell.angle_gamma   90.00
#
_symmetry.space_group_name_H-M   'P 1'
#
loop_
_entity.id
_entity.type
_entity.pdbx_description
1 polymer ?
#
loop_
_entity_poly.entity_id
_entity_poly.type
_entity_poly.pdbx_seq_one_letter_code
_entity_poly.pdbx_strand_id
1 'polypeptide(L)'
;LHVFRVLKAFGIVNDPTTVSTDFELALSNAFLKIFPRTKISRCAFHLYQAVLRKIQNRHLTQLYDNANTKHFFKGLMALSLLPPAEIPAYFDALKHEAIQIKLLVPG
;
A
#
# COMPACT_ATOMS: atom_id res chain seq x y z
N LEU A 1 4.57 15.24 12.53
CA LEU A 1 4.13 16.66 12.41
C LEU A 1 5.26 17.60 12.06
N HIS A 2 6.44 17.49 12.69
CA HIS A 2 7.57 18.40 12.46
C HIS A 2 8.00 18.48 10.98
N VAL A 3 8.13 17.34 10.31
CA VAL A 3 8.49 17.26 8.87
C VAL A 3 7.59 18.10 7.97
N PHE A 4 6.26 18.06 8.13
CA PHE A 4 5.37 18.81 7.23
C PHE A 4 5.30 20.30 7.55
N ARG A 5 5.63 20.71 8.78
CA ARG A 5 5.73 22.14 9.12
C ARG A 5 6.89 22.82 8.39
N VAL A 6 7.96 22.07 8.12
CA VAL A 6 9.12 22.56 7.35
C VAL A 6 8.71 22.97 5.93
N LEU A 7 7.68 22.36 5.33
CA LEU A 7 7.17 22.76 4.02
C LEU A 7 6.68 24.22 3.98
N LYS A 8 6.12 24.71 5.09
CA LYS A 8 5.71 26.13 5.20
C LYS A 8 6.93 27.05 5.23
N ALA A 9 8.03 26.64 5.85
CA ALA A 9 9.28 27.39 5.84
C ALA A 9 9.92 27.46 4.44
N PHE A 10 9.63 26.49 3.58
CA PHE A 10 10.04 26.49 2.16
C PHE A 10 9.03 27.20 1.22
N GLY A 11 8.05 27.93 1.76
CA GLY A 11 7.12 28.72 0.96
C GLY A 11 5.88 27.98 0.47
N ILE A 12 5.69 26.70 0.84
CA ILE A 12 4.42 25.99 0.59
C ILE A 12 3.44 26.40 1.69
N VAL A 13 2.86 27.58 1.52
CA VAL A 13 1.96 28.20 2.50
C VAL A 13 0.49 27.91 2.25
N ASN A 14 0.13 27.64 0.98
CA ASN A 14 -1.22 27.28 0.57
C ASN A 14 -1.43 25.77 0.62
N ASP A 15 -2.68 25.35 0.78
CA ASP A 15 -3.05 23.94 0.70
C ASP A 15 -2.88 23.43 -0.74
N PRO A 16 -2.05 22.40 -0.98
CA PRO A 16 -2.02 21.74 -2.28
C PRO A 16 -3.40 21.19 -2.63
N THR A 17 -3.78 21.21 -3.91
CA THR A 17 -5.05 20.63 -4.37
C THR A 17 -5.11 19.14 -4.06
N THR A 18 -4.01 18.42 -4.28
CA THR A 18 -3.91 16.99 -4.01
C THR A 18 -2.47 16.63 -3.63
N VAL A 19 -2.32 15.67 -2.72
CA VAL A 19 -1.04 15.03 -2.43
C VAL A 19 -1.19 13.52 -2.61
N SER A 20 -0.18 12.89 -3.21
CA SER A 20 -0.11 11.43 -3.30
C SER A 20 0.75 10.90 -2.16
N THR A 21 0.22 9.97 -1.38
CA THR A 21 0.88 9.38 -0.22
C THR A 21 0.78 7.87 -0.28
N ASP A 22 1.52 7.17 0.58
CA ASP A 22 1.26 5.75 0.83
C ASP A 22 -0.12 5.54 1.50
N PHE A 23 -0.42 4.29 1.85
CA PHE A 23 -1.67 3.90 2.48
C PHE A 23 -1.65 4.09 4.01
N GLU A 24 -0.63 4.73 4.59
CA GLU A 24 -0.58 4.93 6.03
C GLU A 24 -1.55 6.04 6.48
N LEU A 25 -2.51 5.65 7.32
CA LEU A 25 -3.49 6.57 7.89
C LEU A 25 -2.80 7.65 8.75
N ALA A 26 -1.76 7.28 9.49
CA ALA A 26 -1.00 8.21 10.33
C ALA A 26 -0.34 9.32 9.50
N LEU A 27 0.22 8.99 8.33
CA LEU A 27 0.82 9.95 7.41
C LEU A 27 -0.23 10.93 6.89
N SER A 28 -1.38 10.41 6.47
CA SER A 28 -2.52 11.19 5.98
C SER A 28 -3.01 12.18 7.03
N ASN A 29 -3.24 11.69 8.25
CA ASN A 29 -3.71 12.51 9.36
C ASN A 29 -2.68 13.57 9.75
N ALA A 30 -1.39 13.24 9.72
CA ALA A 30 -0.33 14.20 10.00
C ALA A 30 -0.24 15.29 8.92
N PHE A 31 -0.48 14.96 7.65
CA PHE A 31 -0.48 15.92 6.55
C PHE A 31 -1.69 16.86 6.63
N LEU A 32 -2.89 16.30 6.80
CA LEU A 32 -4.15 17.06 6.88
C LEU A 32 -4.21 17.99 8.11
N LYS A 33 -3.46 17.70 9.17
CA LYS A 33 -3.28 18.63 10.29
C LYS A 33 -2.56 19.94 9.91
N ILE A 34 -1.76 19.93 8.84
CA ILE A 34 -1.01 21.09 8.36
C ILE A 34 -1.69 21.74 7.15
N PHE A 35 -2.23 20.91 6.25
CA PHE A 35 -2.93 21.31 5.02
C PHE A 35 -4.34 20.69 4.95
N PRO A 36 -5.33 21.23 5.67
CA PRO A 36 -6.62 20.56 5.90
C PRO A 36 -7.51 20.48 4.66
N ARG A 37 -7.32 21.36 3.66
CA ARG A 37 -8.11 21.37 2.42
C ARG A 37 -7.53 20.49 1.31
N THR A 38 -6.37 19.86 1.55
CA THR A 38 -5.74 19.00 0.55
C THR A 38 -6.48 17.69 0.40
N LYS A 39 -6.77 17.29 -0.85
CA LYS A 39 -7.25 15.94 -1.14
C LYS A 39 -6.09 14.95 -1.02
N ILE A 40 -6.28 13.88 -0.24
CA ILE A 40 -5.30 12.80 -0.18
C ILE A 40 -5.60 11.77 -1.27
N SER A 41 -4.60 11.47 -2.10
CA SER A 41 -4.59 10.38 -3.05
C SER A 41 -3.64 9.28 -2.58
N ARG A 42 -3.99 8.02 -2.85
CA ARG A 42 -3.20 6.85 -2.49
C ARG A 42 -2.36 6.40 -3.67
N CYS A 43 -1.08 6.19 -3.44
CA CYS A 43 -0.15 5.82 -4.49
C CYS A 43 -0.03 4.30 -4.63
N ALA A 44 -0.75 3.72 -5.60
CA ALA A 44 -0.63 2.30 -5.94
C ALA A 44 0.81 1.93 -6.38
N PHE A 45 1.51 2.84 -7.05
CA PHE A 45 2.90 2.62 -7.48
C PHE A 45 3.84 2.30 -6.31
N HIS A 46 3.79 3.09 -5.21
CA HIS A 46 4.61 2.83 -4.03
C HIS A 46 4.23 1.52 -3.33
N LEU A 47 2.94 1.18 -3.29
CA LEU A 47 2.49 -0.11 -2.78
C LEU A 47 3.06 -1.26 -3.61
N TYR A 48 2.98 -1.17 -4.94
CA TYR A 48 3.44 -2.22 -5.84
C TYR A 48 4.96 -2.39 -5.74
N GLN A 49 5.71 -1.29 -5.69
CA GLN A 49 7.16 -1.32 -5.46
C GLN A 49 7.53 -1.96 -4.12
N ALA A 50 6.78 -1.68 -3.04
CA ALA A 50 7.01 -2.29 -1.73
C ALA A 50 6.78 -3.82 -1.76
N VAL A 51 5.72 -4.26 -2.43
CA VAL A 51 5.42 -5.69 -2.62
C VAL A 51 6.52 -6.36 -3.45
N LEU A 52 6.90 -5.78 -4.59
CA LEU A 52 7.96 -6.33 -5.45
C LEU A 52 9.31 -6.44 -4.72
N ARG A 53 9.67 -5.43 -3.93
CA ARG A 53 10.88 -5.48 -3.08
C ARG A 53 10.79 -6.60 -2.06
N LYS A 54 9.61 -6.88 -1.48
CA LYS A 54 9.44 -8.02 -0.57
C LYS A 54 9.49 -9.36 -1.27
N ILE A 55 8.95 -9.48 -2.48
CA ILE A 55 9.08 -10.68 -3.31
C ILE A 55 10.57 -10.99 -3.54
N GLN A 56 11.35 -10.00 -3.97
CA GLN A 56 12.79 -10.14 -4.20
C GLN A 56 13.54 -10.52 -2.92
N ASN A 57 13.33 -9.76 -1.83
CA ASN A 57 14.03 -9.98 -0.55
C ASN A 57 13.68 -11.31 0.14
N ARG A 58 12.57 -11.94 -0.25
CA ARG A 58 12.14 -13.25 0.24
C ARG A 58 12.46 -14.38 -0.74
N HIS A 59 13.19 -14.08 -1.83
CA HIS A 59 13.54 -15.03 -2.89
C HIS A 59 12.31 -15.67 -3.57
N LEU A 60 11.20 -14.93 -3.66
CA LEU A 60 9.93 -15.41 -4.24
C LEU A 60 9.78 -15.05 -5.74
N THR A 61 10.82 -14.52 -6.38
CA THR A 61 10.75 -14.05 -7.77
C THR A 61 10.25 -15.14 -8.73
N GLN A 62 10.70 -16.39 -8.57
CA GLN A 62 10.22 -17.51 -9.40
C GLN A 62 8.71 -17.77 -9.27
N LEU A 63 8.15 -17.61 -8.06
CA LEU A 63 6.71 -17.72 -7.84
C LEU A 63 5.95 -16.52 -8.43
N TYR A 64 6.55 -15.33 -8.40
CA TYR A 64 5.94 -14.16 -9.04
C TYR A 64 5.91 -14.26 -10.56
N ASP A 65 6.93 -14.86 -11.18
CA ASP A 65 7.02 -15.04 -12.62
C ASP A 65 6.21 -16.23 -13.15
N ASN A 66 5.89 -17.20 -12.28
CA ASN A 66 5.03 -18.33 -12.62
C ASN A 66 3.56 -17.90 -12.79
N ALA A 67 2.98 -18.16 -13.96
CA ALA A 67 1.59 -17.81 -14.29
C ALA A 67 0.57 -18.37 -13.29
N ASN A 68 0.84 -19.55 -12.72
CA ASN A 68 -0.04 -20.21 -11.75
C ASN A 68 -0.04 -19.55 -10.38
N THR A 69 0.94 -18.70 -10.05
CA THR A 69 1.06 -18.08 -8.72
C THR A 69 1.18 -16.55 -8.78
N LYS A 70 1.38 -15.99 -9.97
CA LYS A 70 1.43 -14.53 -10.19
C LYS A 70 0.13 -13.83 -9.77
N HIS A 71 -1.01 -14.51 -9.90
CA HIS A 71 -2.32 -13.95 -9.55
C HIS A 71 -2.43 -13.67 -8.05
N PHE A 72 -1.89 -14.53 -7.17
CA PHE A 72 -1.78 -14.28 -5.73
C PHE A 72 -1.20 -12.89 -5.42
N PHE A 73 -0.01 -12.60 -5.97
CA PHE A 73 0.70 -11.35 -5.71
C PHE A 73 -0.04 -10.14 -6.29
N LYS A 74 -0.68 -10.30 -7.46
CA LYS A 74 -1.54 -9.27 -8.03
C LYS A 74 -2.78 -9.03 -7.18
N GLY A 75 -3.38 -10.08 -6.62
CA GLY A 75 -4.49 -10.00 -5.68
C GLY A 75 -4.10 -9.21 -4.43
N LEU A 76 -2.94 -9.51 -3.84
CA LEU A 76 -2.40 -8.77 -2.70
C LEU A 76 -2.25 -7.27 -2.99
N MET A 77 -1.76 -6.91 -4.18
CA MET A 77 -1.64 -5.52 -4.63
C MET A 77 -3.01 -4.86 -4.85
N ALA A 78 -3.97 -5.61 -5.39
CA ALA A 78 -5.31 -5.16 -5.73
C ALA A 78 -6.23 -4.97 -4.51
N LEU A 79 -5.91 -5.53 -3.33
CA LEU A 79 -6.68 -5.30 -2.09
C LEU A 79 -6.90 -3.80 -1.81
N SER A 80 -5.93 -2.97 -2.18
CA SER A 80 -6.00 -1.52 -1.98
C SER A 80 -7.03 -0.80 -2.87
N LEU A 81 -7.58 -1.49 -3.87
CA LEU A 81 -8.60 -0.99 -4.80
C LEU A 81 -10.02 -1.38 -4.36
N LEU A 82 -10.16 -2.24 -3.35
CA LEU A 82 -11.45 -2.69 -2.84
C LEU A 82 -12.06 -1.69 -1.85
N PRO A 83 -13.39 -1.65 -1.72
CA PRO A 83 -14.04 -1.00 -0.59
C PRO A 83 -13.52 -1.56 0.74
N PRO A 84 -13.28 -0.73 1.78
CA PRO A 84 -12.69 -1.18 3.04
C PRO A 84 -13.44 -2.34 3.72
N ALA A 85 -14.77 -2.42 3.54
CA ALA A 85 -15.59 -3.48 4.11
C ALA A 85 -15.34 -4.86 3.47
N GLU A 86 -14.85 -4.90 2.23
CA GLU A 86 -14.61 -6.14 1.48
C GLU A 86 -13.19 -6.68 1.70
N ILE A 87 -12.24 -5.80 2.05
CA ILE A 87 -10.82 -6.16 2.23
C ILE A 87 -10.62 -7.38 3.15
N PRO A 88 -11.29 -7.50 4.32
CA PRO A 88 -11.06 -8.64 5.21
C PRO A 88 -11.35 -9.99 4.55
N ALA A 89 -12.49 -10.10 3.84
CA ALA A 89 -12.90 -11.34 3.20
C ALA A 89 -11.92 -11.77 2.09
N TYR A 90 -11.50 -10.84 1.23
CA TYR A 90 -10.52 -11.12 0.17
C TYR A 90 -9.11 -11.36 0.72
N PHE A 91 -8.74 -10.68 1.80
CA PHE A 91 -7.46 -10.93 2.46
C PHE A 91 -7.40 -12.33 3.08
N ASP A 92 -8.49 -12.79 3.70
CA ASP A 92 -8.57 -14.14 4.24
C ASP A 92 -8.56 -15.21 3.13
N ALA A 93 -9.24 -14.96 1.99
CA ALA A 93 -9.13 -15.82 0.81
C ALA A 93 -7.67 -15.95 0.32
N LEU A 94 -6.94 -14.83 0.24
CA LEU A 94 -5.53 -14.83 -0.13
C LEU A 94 -4.66 -15.57 0.89
N LYS A 95 -4.95 -15.52 2.20
CA LYS A 95 -4.23 -16.34 3.18
C LYS A 95 -4.40 -17.84 2.93
N HIS A 96 -5.61 -18.27 2.61
CA HIS A 96 -5.87 -19.66 2.27
C HIS A 96 -5.10 -20.08 1.02
N GLU A 97 -5.09 -19.24 -0.02
CA GLU A 97 -4.28 -19.47 -1.22
C GLU A 97 -2.79 -19.55 -0.89
N ALA A 98 -2.28 -18.65 -0.05
CA ALA A 98 -0.88 -18.62 0.38
C ALA A 98 -0.42 -19.94 1.04
N ILE A 99 -1.31 -20.62 1.78
CA ILE A 99 -1.04 -21.95 2.34
C ILE A 99 -0.92 -23.00 1.22
N GLN A 100 -1.82 -22.97 0.23
CA GLN A 100 -1.80 -23.91 -0.90
C GLN A 100 -0.53 -23.78 -1.75
N ILE A 101 -0.05 -22.55 -1.93
CA ILE A 101 1.21 -22.27 -2.65
C ILE A 101 2.45 -22.36 -1.73
N LYS A 102 2.28 -22.87 -0.50
CA LYS A 102 3.35 -23.14 0.48
C LYS A 102 4.15 -21.89 0.90
N LEU A 103 3.55 -20.70 0.82
CA LEU A 103 4.14 -19.45 1.30
C LEU A 103 3.96 -19.25 2.81
N LEU A 104 2.90 -19.82 3.37
CA LEU A 104 2.62 -19.80 4.81
C LEU A 104 2.51 -21.24 5.32
N VAL A 105 3.15 -21.51 6.45
CA VAL A 105 2.91 -22.74 7.21
C VAL A 105 1.69 -22.46 8.10
N PRO A 106 0.67 -23.34 8.15
CA PRO A 106 -0.40 -23.23 9.15
C PRO A 106 0.22 -23.19 10.54
N GLY A 107 -0.17 -22.19 11.35
CA GLY A 107 0.24 -22.06 12.74
C GLY A 107 -0.47 -23.05 13.65
#